data_AF-A0A7C8Z715-F1
#
_entry.id   AF-A0A7C8Z715-F1
#
_cell.length_a   1.000
_cell.length_b   1.000
_cell.length_c   1.000
_cell.angle_alpha   90.00
_cell.angle_beta   90.00
_cell.angle_gamma   90.00
#
_symmetry.space_group_name_H-M   'P 1'
#
loop_
_entity.id
_entity.type
_entity.pdbx_description
1 polymer ?
#
loop_
_entity_poly.entity_id
_entity_poly.type
_entity_poly.pdbx_seq_one_letter_code
_entity_poly.pdbx_strand_id
1 'polypeptide(L)'
;GGVSHDGHTQPLLSVQVTELLDGIFIGVSMNHMLADGTSFWHFWNMWSEIHNANDEKKIFISCPPVFNQWFDGDCYGRSIPLPFIHPDEFISRYEAPDLKERFFHFSSASIAKLKARANEEMDTHKISSFQALTALVWRSIVRAKRLAHDQVSHCGLSINNRHRLDPPLPQNYFGNSINVIKATTTAGELLEHNLGWAALL
;
A
#
# COMPACT_ATOMS: atom_id res chain seq x y z
N GLY A 1 8.00 1.87 15.97
CA GLY A 1 6.82 2.71 15.69
C GLY A 1 5.61 2.09 16.37
N GLY A 2 4.55 2.87 16.61
CA GLY A 2 3.31 2.33 17.18
C GLY A 2 2.62 1.35 16.21
N VAL A 3 1.96 0.34 16.75
CA VAL A 3 1.08 -0.55 15.98
C VAL A 3 -0.34 -0.01 16.00
N SER A 4 -1.20 -0.51 15.12
CA SER A 4 -2.60 -0.12 15.01
C SER A 4 -3.36 -0.09 16.33
N HIS A 5 -3.13 -1.07 17.21
CA HIS A 5 -3.74 -1.14 18.54
C HIS A 5 -3.34 0.02 19.48
N ASP A 6 -2.17 0.63 19.29
CA ASP A 6 -1.73 1.73 20.16
C ASP A 6 -2.64 2.98 20.02
N GLY A 7 -3.45 3.04 18.96
CA GLY A 7 -4.49 4.05 18.74
C GLY A 7 -5.60 4.14 19.80
N HIS A 8 -5.70 3.18 20.73
CA HIS A 8 -6.58 3.31 21.89
C HIS A 8 -6.10 4.36 22.91
N THR A 9 -4.80 4.66 22.91
CA THR A 9 -4.16 5.55 23.89
C THR A 9 -3.27 6.62 23.27
N GLN A 10 -2.99 6.51 21.97
CA GLN A 10 -2.17 7.43 21.20
C GLN A 10 -2.99 8.12 20.10
N PRO A 11 -2.58 9.31 19.63
CA PRO A 11 -3.25 9.99 18.53
C PRO A 11 -3.36 9.12 17.28
N LEU A 12 -4.52 9.13 16.63
CA LEU A 12 -4.76 8.40 15.38
C LEU A 12 -4.26 9.15 14.14
N LEU A 13 -3.99 10.45 14.29
CA LEU A 13 -3.39 11.32 13.28
C LEU A 13 -2.44 12.28 13.99
N SER A 14 -1.29 12.54 13.40
CA SER A 14 -0.34 13.56 13.84
C SER A 14 0.28 14.23 12.63
N VAL A 15 0.39 15.55 12.69
CA VAL A 15 0.96 16.38 11.62
C VAL A 15 2.10 17.18 12.23
N GLN A 16 3.27 17.12 11.59
CA GLN A 16 4.44 17.91 11.94
C GLN A 16 4.82 18.78 10.75
N VAL A 17 4.96 20.08 11.01
CA VAL A 17 5.50 21.05 10.05
C VAL A 17 6.87 21.44 10.53
N THR A 18 7.88 21.20 9.70
CA THR A 18 9.28 21.53 9.97
C THR A 18 9.75 22.55 8.96
N GLU A 19 10.09 23.74 9.44
CA GLU A 19 10.70 24.79 8.62
C GLU A 19 12.21 24.52 8.48
N LEU A 20 12.67 24.55 7.24
CA LEU A 20 14.07 24.42 6.85
C LEU A 20 14.54 25.77 6.28
N LEU A 21 15.85 25.92 6.06
CA LEU A 21 16.41 27.16 5.52
C LEU A 21 15.85 27.51 4.12
N ASP A 22 15.44 26.51 3.36
CA ASP A 22 15.06 26.60 1.95
C ASP A 22 13.67 26.02 1.65
N GLY A 23 12.89 25.67 2.67
CA GLY A 23 11.57 25.10 2.45
C GLY A 23 10.87 24.60 3.69
N ILE A 24 9.76 23.88 3.47
CA ILE A 24 8.93 23.31 4.52
C ILE A 24 8.81 21.82 4.27
N PHE A 25 9.04 21.02 5.31
CA PHE A 25 8.75 19.59 5.32
C PHE A 25 7.49 19.34 6.16
N ILE A 26 6.52 18.65 5.58
CA ILE A 26 5.30 18.26 6.29
C ILE A 26 5.29 16.74 6.45
N GLY A 27 5.43 16.28 7.69
CA GLY A 27 5.29 14.88 8.06
C GLY A 27 3.88 14.60 8.57
N VAL A 28 3.27 13.50 8.10
CA VAL A 28 1.97 13.03 8.59
C VAL A 28 2.09 11.58 9.02
N SER A 29 1.65 11.28 10.23
CA SER A 29 1.46 9.92 10.74
C SER A 29 -0.04 9.67 10.91
N MET A 30 -0.53 8.56 10.38
CA MET A 30 -1.94 8.19 10.46
C MET A 30 -2.06 6.71 10.81
N ASN A 31 -2.89 6.39 11.80
CA ASN A 31 -3.13 5.01 12.20
C ASN A 31 -3.85 4.26 11.07
N HIS A 32 -3.26 3.17 10.61
CA HIS A 32 -3.76 2.39 9.47
C HIS A 32 -5.16 1.77 9.74
N MET A 33 -5.64 1.70 10.99
CA MET A 33 -7.04 1.32 11.27
C MET A 33 -8.05 2.32 10.72
N LEU A 34 -7.69 3.60 10.64
CA LEU A 34 -8.58 4.64 10.14
C LEU A 34 -8.69 4.62 8.62
N ALA A 35 -7.58 4.40 7.92
CA ALA A 35 -7.55 4.58 6.48
C ALA A 35 -6.43 3.80 5.82
N ASP A 36 -6.72 3.31 4.61
CA ASP A 36 -5.70 2.77 3.70
C ASP A 36 -4.96 3.89 2.94
N GLY A 37 -3.99 3.51 2.12
CA GLY A 37 -3.22 4.46 1.32
C GLY A 37 -4.07 5.30 0.34
N THR A 38 -5.24 4.81 -0.11
CA THR A 38 -6.13 5.61 -0.97
C THR A 38 -6.80 6.71 -0.15
N SER A 39 -7.32 6.37 1.03
CA SER A 39 -7.90 7.35 1.95
C SER A 39 -6.88 8.32 2.53
N PHE A 40 -5.64 7.89 2.74
CA PHE A 40 -4.53 8.79 3.11
C PHE A 40 -4.31 9.90 2.07
N TRP A 41 -4.24 9.55 0.78
CA TRP A 41 -4.10 10.54 -0.28
C TRP A 41 -5.35 11.40 -0.45
N HIS A 42 -6.53 10.83 -0.21
CA HIS A 42 -7.77 11.59 -0.20
C HIS A 42 -7.77 12.68 0.88
N PHE A 43 -7.30 12.35 2.10
CA PHE A 43 -7.10 13.33 3.17
C PHE A 43 -6.18 14.48 2.73
N TRP A 44 -5.03 14.18 2.12
CA TRP A 44 -4.10 15.19 1.63
C TRP A 44 -4.73 16.13 0.59
N ASN A 45 -5.45 15.57 -0.38
CA ASN A 45 -6.11 16.36 -1.42
C ASN A 45 -7.16 17.29 -0.81
N MET A 46 -7.98 16.79 0.12
CA MET A 46 -8.97 17.60 0.82
C MET A 46 -8.32 18.71 1.66
N TRP A 47 -7.23 18.39 2.38
CA TRP A 47 -6.52 19.37 3.19
C TRP A 47 -5.95 20.50 2.33
N SER A 48 -5.42 20.16 1.15
CA SER A 48 -4.97 21.13 0.15
C SER A 48 -6.12 21.99 -0.39
N GLU A 49 -7.27 21.40 -0.72
CA GLU A 49 -8.46 22.15 -1.17
C GLU A 49 -8.97 23.13 -0.11
N ILE A 50 -9.03 22.69 1.15
CA ILE A 50 -9.41 23.54 2.29
C ILE A 50 -8.44 24.72 2.44
N HIS A 51 -7.14 24.47 2.32
CA HIS A 51 -6.13 25.52 2.40
C HIS A 51 -6.28 26.55 1.28
N ASN A 52 -6.50 26.09 0.04
CA ASN A 52 -6.62 26.97 -1.12
C ASN A 52 -7.93 27.78 -1.15
N ALA A 53 -8.95 27.38 -0.39
CA ALA A 53 -10.24 28.06 -0.33
C ALA A 53 -10.22 29.42 0.42
N ASN A 54 -9.05 29.89 0.92
CA ASN A 54 -8.77 31.27 1.38
C ASN A 54 -9.95 32.02 2.04
N ASP A 55 -10.44 31.53 3.18
CA ASP A 55 -11.53 32.14 3.98
C ASP A 55 -12.84 32.42 3.22
N GLU A 56 -13.09 31.73 2.10
CA GLU A 56 -14.41 31.76 1.48
C GLU A 56 -15.47 31.26 2.47
N LYS A 57 -16.60 31.97 2.57
CA LYS A 57 -17.70 31.64 3.50
C LYS A 57 -18.27 30.23 3.32
N LYS A 58 -17.95 29.56 2.20
CA LYS A 58 -18.36 28.20 1.90
C LYS A 58 -17.24 27.46 1.18
N ILE A 59 -16.54 26.61 1.91
CA ILE A 59 -15.54 25.70 1.34
C ILE A 59 -16.26 24.64 0.50
N PHE A 60 -15.94 24.57 -0.79
CA PHE A 60 -16.39 23.50 -1.67
C PHE A 60 -15.30 22.46 -1.79
N ILE A 61 -15.52 21.27 -1.24
CA ILE A 61 -14.64 20.11 -1.40
C ILE A 61 -15.12 19.32 -2.61
N SER A 62 -14.27 19.18 -3.62
CA SER A 62 -14.61 18.56 -4.90
C SER A 62 -15.09 17.12 -4.74
N CYS A 63 -14.53 16.41 -3.76
CA CYS A 63 -14.80 15.01 -3.50
C CYS A 63 -14.94 14.76 -1.99
N PRO A 64 -16.12 15.00 -1.38
CA PRO A 64 -16.30 14.83 0.06
C PRO A 64 -16.20 13.34 0.44
N PRO A 65 -15.67 12.99 1.62
CA PRO A 65 -15.48 11.60 2.03
C PRO A 65 -16.81 10.95 2.39
N VAL A 66 -16.96 9.68 2.01
CA VAL A 66 -18.07 8.83 2.45
C VAL A 66 -17.57 7.94 3.58
N PHE A 67 -18.14 8.15 4.78
CA PHE A 67 -17.79 7.39 5.98
C PHE A 67 -18.72 6.20 6.25
N ASN A 68 -19.71 5.97 5.38
CA ASN A 68 -20.63 4.86 5.52
C ASN A 68 -19.83 3.55 5.46
N GLN A 69 -19.75 2.86 6.59
CA GLN A 69 -19.08 1.57 6.66
C GLN A 69 -19.78 0.59 5.74
N TRP A 70 -19.00 -0.06 4.88
CA TRP A 70 -19.52 -1.11 4.01
C TRP A 70 -19.52 -2.44 4.75
N PHE A 71 -20.69 -3.05 4.83
CA PHE A 71 -20.88 -4.40 5.32
C PHE A 71 -21.77 -5.15 4.33
N ASP A 72 -21.43 -6.40 4.03
CA ASP A 72 -22.33 -7.29 3.31
C ASP A 72 -23.54 -7.64 4.21
N GLY A 73 -24.71 -7.08 3.88
CA GLY A 73 -26.00 -7.44 4.46
C GLY A 73 -26.04 -7.47 5.99
N ASP A 74 -26.50 -8.61 6.54
CA ASP A 74 -26.78 -8.89 7.96
C ASP A 74 -25.56 -8.79 8.91
N CYS A 75 -24.38 -8.43 8.40
CA CYS A 75 -23.17 -8.30 9.21
C CYS A 75 -23.00 -6.90 9.85
N TYR A 76 -23.84 -5.93 9.48
CA TYR A 76 -23.79 -4.59 10.09
C TYR A 76 -23.97 -4.66 11.61
N GLY A 77 -22.96 -4.20 12.36
CA GLY A 77 -22.98 -4.20 13.82
C GLY A 77 -22.75 -5.56 14.48
N ARG A 78 -22.40 -6.60 13.71
CA ARG A 78 -22.08 -7.92 14.27
C ARG A 78 -20.65 -7.90 14.82
N SER A 79 -20.52 -7.93 16.14
CA SER A 79 -19.23 -8.20 16.78
C SER A 79 -18.77 -9.60 16.38
N ILE A 80 -17.64 -9.68 15.66
CA ILE A 80 -16.97 -10.95 15.39
C ILE A 80 -16.17 -11.29 16.64
N PRO A 81 -16.57 -12.32 17.42
CA PRO A 81 -15.77 -12.74 18.55
C PRO A 81 -14.48 -13.32 17.99
N LEU A 82 -13.36 -12.69 18.33
CA LEU A 82 -12.06 -13.25 18.06
C LEU A 82 -11.74 -14.30 19.14
N PRO A 83 -11.10 -15.43 18.81
CA PRO A 83 -10.75 -16.48 19.76
C PRO A 83 -9.52 -16.09 20.61
N PHE A 84 -9.45 -14.83 21.05
CA PHE A 84 -8.34 -14.27 21.80
C PHE A 84 -8.88 -13.58 23.05
N ILE A 85 -8.21 -13.79 24.17
CA ILE A 85 -8.57 -13.20 25.47
C ILE A 85 -7.64 -12.02 25.76
N HIS A 86 -6.37 -12.15 25.39
CA HIS A 86 -5.32 -11.20 25.70
C HIS A 86 -4.77 -10.53 24.42
N PRO A 87 -4.48 -9.22 24.45
CA PRO A 87 -3.99 -8.49 23.28
C PRO A 87 -2.70 -9.05 22.67
N ASP A 88 -1.81 -9.63 23.47
CA ASP A 88 -0.56 -10.25 23.03
C ASP A 88 -0.77 -11.50 22.15
N GLU A 89 -1.97 -12.10 22.15
CA GLU A 89 -2.30 -13.23 21.29
C GLU A 89 -2.49 -12.83 19.82
N PHE A 90 -2.79 -11.55 19.53
CA PHE A 90 -3.05 -11.05 18.17
C PHE A 90 -2.27 -9.79 17.80
N ILE A 91 -1.57 -9.16 18.76
CA ILE A 91 -0.69 -8.02 18.51
C ILE A 91 0.74 -8.52 18.36
N SER A 92 1.23 -8.53 17.12
CA SER A 92 2.64 -8.73 16.85
C SER A 92 3.39 -7.40 16.88
N ARG A 93 4.36 -7.27 17.79
CA ARG A 93 5.32 -6.16 17.81
C ARG A 93 6.60 -6.64 17.13
N TYR A 94 6.71 -6.37 15.83
CA TYR A 94 7.92 -6.69 15.08
C TYR A 94 8.99 -5.63 15.35
N GLU A 95 10.08 -6.05 15.99
CA GLU A 95 11.30 -5.27 16.08
C GLU A 95 12.11 -5.50 14.79
N ALA A 96 12.08 -4.50 13.91
CA ALA A 96 12.92 -4.52 12.73
C ALA A 96 14.40 -4.45 13.14
N PRO A 97 15.28 -5.25 12.52
CA PRO A 97 16.71 -5.07 12.71
C PRO A 97 17.15 -3.69 12.19
N ASP A 98 18.38 -3.29 12.49
CA ASP A 98 18.95 -2.07 11.93
C ASP A 98 19.04 -2.17 10.40
N LEU A 99 18.10 -1.51 9.73
CA LEU A 99 18.00 -1.44 8.28
C LEU A 99 18.45 -0.06 7.80
N LYS A 100 19.13 -0.05 6.65
CA LYS A 100 19.46 1.19 5.94
C LYS A 100 18.44 1.41 4.84
N GLU A 101 17.89 2.61 4.78
CA GLU A 101 16.98 3.01 3.73
C GLU A 101 17.74 3.59 2.53
N ARG A 102 17.24 3.31 1.32
CA ARG A 102 17.80 3.86 0.08
C ARG A 102 16.70 4.06 -0.96
N PHE A 103 16.71 5.22 -1.60
CA PHE A 103 15.85 5.51 -2.73
C PHE A 103 16.51 5.09 -4.03
N PHE A 104 15.77 4.34 -4.86
CA PHE A 104 16.17 3.96 -6.20
C PHE A 104 15.28 4.68 -7.20
N HIS A 105 15.88 5.53 -8.03
CA HIS A 105 15.15 6.25 -9.07
C HIS A 105 15.10 5.42 -10.36
N PHE A 106 13.89 5.20 -10.87
CA PHE A 106 13.65 4.58 -12.17
C PHE A 106 13.01 5.62 -13.09
N SER A 107 13.74 6.03 -14.15
CA SER A 107 13.20 6.97 -15.12
C SER A 107 12.01 6.37 -15.89
N SER A 108 11.15 7.23 -16.44
CA SER A 108 10.04 6.80 -17.30
C SER A 108 10.53 5.96 -18.49
N ALA A 109 11.66 6.33 -19.09
CA ALA A 109 12.29 5.57 -20.18
C ALA A 109 12.77 4.18 -19.71
N SER A 110 13.37 4.09 -18.53
CA SER A 110 13.79 2.81 -17.95
C SER A 110 12.60 1.89 -17.67
N ILE A 111 11.51 2.44 -17.13
CA ILE A 111 10.27 1.68 -16.86
C ILE A 111 9.63 1.21 -18.17
N ALA A 112 9.58 2.06 -19.20
CA ALA A 112 9.03 1.69 -20.50
C ALA A 112 9.84 0.55 -21.14
N LYS A 113 11.18 0.62 -21.09
CA LYS A 113 12.06 -0.46 -21.55
C LYS A 113 11.86 -1.75 -20.76
N LEU A 114 11.68 -1.66 -19.44
CA LEU A 114 11.44 -2.82 -18.58
C LEU A 114 10.12 -3.50 -18.92
N LYS A 115 9.04 -2.71 -19.07
CA LYS A 115 7.72 -3.20 -19.50
C LYS A 115 7.81 -3.87 -20.88
N ALA A 116 8.45 -3.22 -21.86
CA ALA A 116 8.57 -3.75 -23.21
C ALA A 116 9.29 -5.12 -23.21
N ARG A 117 10.43 -5.20 -22.53
CA ARG A 117 11.19 -6.44 -22.37
C ARG A 117 10.37 -7.56 -21.72
N ALA A 118 9.68 -7.27 -20.62
CA ALA A 118 8.89 -8.28 -19.91
C ALA A 118 7.75 -8.84 -20.80
N ASN A 119 7.13 -7.99 -21.60
CA ASN A 119 6.09 -8.34 -22.55
C ASN A 119 6.64 -9.17 -23.73
N GLU A 120 7.79 -8.78 -24.29
CA GLU A 120 8.48 -9.50 -25.37
C GLU A 120 8.91 -10.90 -24.91
N GLU A 121 9.48 -11.02 -23.71
CA GLU A 121 9.92 -12.30 -23.11
C GLU A 121 8.78 -13.32 -22.94
N MET A 122 7.52 -12.88 -22.92
CA MET A 122 6.32 -13.72 -22.73
C MET A 122 5.35 -13.68 -23.90
N ASP A 123 5.73 -13.07 -25.02
CA ASP A 123 4.88 -12.90 -26.21
C ASP A 123 3.48 -12.35 -25.85
N THR A 124 3.45 -11.26 -25.06
CA THR A 124 2.20 -10.66 -24.57
C THR A 124 2.25 -9.14 -24.55
N HIS A 125 1.10 -8.50 -24.30
CA HIS A 125 0.98 -7.06 -24.07
C HIS A 125 0.27 -6.73 -22.75
N LYS A 126 0.03 -7.74 -21.91
CA LYS A 126 -0.77 -7.62 -20.68
C LYS A 126 0.05 -7.24 -19.45
N ILE A 127 1.39 -7.37 -19.50
CA ILE A 127 2.24 -7.05 -18.36
C ILE A 127 2.33 -5.53 -18.20
N SER A 128 1.90 -5.03 -17.04
CA SER A 128 1.96 -3.61 -16.70
C SER A 128 3.36 -3.14 -16.30
N SER A 129 3.60 -1.84 -16.33
CA SER A 129 4.85 -1.24 -15.79
C SER A 129 5.07 -1.59 -14.32
N PHE A 130 3.99 -1.63 -13.54
CA PHE A 130 4.03 -1.98 -12.12
C PHE A 130 4.45 -3.43 -11.90
N GLN A 131 3.89 -4.38 -12.66
CA GLN A 131 4.30 -5.79 -12.61
C GLN A 131 5.76 -5.97 -13.02
N ALA A 132 6.18 -5.35 -14.12
CA ALA A 132 7.55 -5.46 -14.60
C ALA A 132 8.57 -4.92 -13.58
N LEU A 133 8.28 -3.77 -12.95
CA LEU A 133 9.13 -3.19 -11.91
C LEU A 133 9.13 -4.05 -10.64
N THR A 134 7.96 -4.54 -10.21
CA THR A 134 7.83 -5.40 -9.04
C THR A 134 8.62 -6.69 -9.22
N ALA A 135 8.52 -7.34 -10.38
CA ALA A 135 9.29 -8.53 -10.72
C ALA A 135 10.80 -8.26 -10.67
N LEU A 136 11.26 -7.13 -11.24
CA LEU A 136 12.67 -6.74 -11.17
C LEU A 136 13.14 -6.58 -9.73
N VAL A 137 12.38 -5.88 -8.89
CA VAL A 137 12.72 -5.64 -7.49
C VAL A 137 12.72 -6.95 -6.71
N TRP A 138 11.70 -7.79 -6.88
CA TRP A 138 11.60 -9.08 -6.20
C TRP A 138 12.77 -10.01 -6.54
N ARG A 139 13.07 -10.17 -7.84
CA ARG A 139 14.24 -10.93 -8.31
C ARG A 139 15.54 -10.36 -7.75
N SER A 140 15.67 -9.04 -7.67
CA SER A 140 16.87 -8.37 -7.14
C SER A 140 17.04 -8.61 -5.64
N ILE A 141 15.96 -8.55 -4.86
CA ILE A 141 15.97 -8.85 -3.42
C ILE A 141 16.36 -10.32 -3.18
N VAL A 142 15.72 -11.25 -3.89
CA VAL A 142 16.02 -12.69 -3.75
C VAL A 142 17.48 -12.98 -4.11
N ARG A 143 17.99 -12.40 -5.20
CA ARG A 143 19.40 -12.50 -5.58
C ARG A 143 20.33 -11.92 -4.52
N ALA A 144 20.02 -10.75 -3.98
CA ALA A 144 20.85 -10.09 -2.97
C ALA A 144 20.89 -10.87 -1.65
N LYS A 145 19.78 -11.51 -1.27
CA LYS A 145 19.69 -12.37 -0.09
C LYS A 145 20.39 -13.73 -0.26
N ARG A 146 20.74 -14.13 -1.48
CA ARG A 146 21.37 -15.43 -1.80
C ARG A 146 20.59 -16.59 -1.16
N LEU A 147 19.26 -16.57 -1.32
CA LEU A 147 18.40 -17.60 -0.78
C LEU A 147 18.76 -18.97 -1.38
N ALA A 148 18.54 -20.04 -0.61
CA ALA A 148 18.68 -21.40 -1.14
C ALA A 148 17.70 -21.61 -2.29
N HIS A 149 18.09 -22.42 -3.28
CA HIS A 149 17.32 -22.60 -4.52
C HIS A 149 15.88 -23.05 -4.27
N ASP A 150 15.70 -23.97 -3.32
CA ASP A 150 14.42 -24.54 -2.88
C ASP A 150 13.64 -23.65 -1.90
N GLN A 151 14.23 -22.54 -1.43
CA GLN A 151 13.57 -21.66 -0.48
C GLN A 151 12.40 -20.92 -1.12
N VAL A 152 11.21 -21.09 -0.55
CA VAL A 152 10.00 -20.39 -0.99
C VAL A 152 10.11 -18.90 -0.68
N SER A 153 9.82 -18.07 -1.68
CA SER A 153 9.71 -16.62 -1.57
C SER A 153 8.31 -16.17 -1.93
N HIS A 154 7.85 -15.10 -1.27
CA HIS A 154 6.55 -14.49 -1.52
C HIS A 154 6.73 -13.03 -1.94
N CYS A 155 5.90 -12.55 -2.86
CA CYS A 155 5.72 -11.15 -3.17
C CYS A 155 4.27 -10.76 -2.83
N GLY A 156 4.09 -10.04 -1.73
CA GLY A 156 2.79 -9.54 -1.29
C GLY A 156 2.55 -8.12 -1.78
N LEU A 157 1.36 -7.87 -2.34
CA LEU A 157 0.95 -6.56 -2.84
C LEU A 157 -0.43 -6.21 -2.31
N SER A 158 -0.58 -5.00 -1.78
CA SER A 158 -1.89 -4.46 -1.39
C SER A 158 -2.62 -3.92 -2.61
N ILE A 159 -3.86 -4.36 -2.83
CA ILE A 159 -4.73 -3.91 -3.90
C ILE A 159 -5.89 -3.10 -3.35
N ASN A 160 -6.31 -2.06 -4.08
CA ASN A 160 -7.51 -1.29 -3.77
C ASN A 160 -8.75 -2.06 -4.25
N ASN A 161 -9.64 -2.42 -3.32
CA ASN A 161 -10.84 -3.20 -3.61
C ASN A 161 -12.07 -2.36 -3.94
N ARG A 162 -12.03 -1.03 -3.81
CA ARG A 162 -13.23 -0.19 -3.95
C ARG A 162 -14.02 -0.48 -5.24
N HIS A 163 -13.31 -0.61 -6.37
CA HIS A 163 -13.92 -0.90 -7.69
C HIS A 163 -14.10 -2.39 -7.99
N ARG A 164 -13.73 -3.28 -7.04
CA ARG A 164 -13.71 -4.74 -7.22
C ARG A 164 -14.78 -5.46 -6.41
N LEU A 165 -15.42 -4.76 -5.48
CA LEU A 165 -16.56 -5.26 -4.72
C LEU A 165 -17.82 -5.20 -5.57
N ASP A 166 -18.82 -6.02 -5.22
CA ASP A 166 -20.13 -6.05 -5.86
C ASP A 166 -21.22 -5.89 -4.78
N PRO A 167 -21.86 -4.70 -4.66
CA PRO A 167 -21.64 -3.52 -5.49
C PRO A 167 -20.32 -2.80 -5.17
N PRO A 168 -19.76 -2.01 -6.12
CA PRO A 168 -18.52 -1.28 -5.90
C PRO A 168 -18.71 -0.19 -4.84
N LEU A 169 -17.67 0.06 -4.04
CA LEU A 169 -17.64 1.18 -3.13
C LEU A 169 -17.52 2.51 -3.87
N PRO A 170 -18.07 3.59 -3.30
CA PRO A 170 -17.77 4.94 -3.77
C PRO A 170 -16.26 5.18 -3.82
N GLN A 171 -15.79 5.86 -4.88
CA GLN A 171 -14.37 6.19 -5.02
C GLN A 171 -13.84 7.03 -3.85
N ASN A 172 -14.73 7.83 -3.26
CA ASN A 172 -14.51 8.69 -2.09
C ASN A 172 -14.82 8.01 -0.75
N TYR A 173 -14.97 6.68 -0.74
CA TYR A 173 -15.05 5.91 0.51
C TYR A 173 -13.78 6.13 1.35
N PHE A 174 -13.97 6.64 2.57
CA PHE A 174 -12.91 6.92 3.51
C PHE A 174 -12.83 5.80 4.54
N GLY A 175 -11.72 5.06 4.52
CA GLY A 175 -11.54 3.88 5.34
C GLY A 175 -10.55 2.90 4.72
N ASN A 176 -10.54 1.67 5.22
CA ASN A 176 -9.79 0.58 4.62
C ASN A 176 -10.68 -0.21 3.64
N SER A 177 -10.23 -0.32 2.40
CA SER A 177 -10.78 -1.27 1.41
C SER A 177 -9.62 -1.82 0.59
N ILE A 178 -8.81 -2.64 1.24
CA ILE A 178 -7.63 -3.28 0.66
C ILE A 178 -7.66 -4.78 0.87
N ASN A 179 -7.07 -5.52 -0.06
CA ASN A 179 -6.72 -6.92 0.13
C ASN A 179 -5.24 -7.10 -0.22
N VAL A 180 -4.59 -8.09 0.37
CA VAL A 180 -3.21 -8.44 0.04
C VAL A 180 -3.23 -9.67 -0.87
N ILE A 181 -2.81 -9.50 -2.11
CA ILE A 181 -2.53 -10.63 -3.00
C ILE A 181 -1.08 -11.07 -2.82
N LYS A 182 -0.81 -12.36 -3.03
CA LYS A 182 0.52 -12.94 -2.85
C LYS A 182 0.89 -13.80 -4.05
N ALA A 183 1.97 -13.45 -4.72
CA ALA A 183 2.68 -14.33 -5.65
C ALA A 183 3.68 -15.20 -4.87
N THR A 184 3.78 -16.49 -5.22
CA THR A 184 4.62 -17.46 -4.49
C THR A 184 5.36 -18.35 -5.49
N THR A 185 6.67 -18.52 -5.28
CA THR A 185 7.53 -19.44 -6.05
C THR A 185 8.81 -19.71 -5.25
N THR A 186 9.65 -20.64 -5.70
CA THR A 186 10.98 -20.86 -5.13
C THR A 186 11.98 -19.79 -5.61
N ALA A 187 13.04 -19.56 -4.84
CA ALA A 187 14.11 -18.64 -5.24
C ALA A 187 14.79 -19.08 -6.53
N GLY A 188 14.95 -20.40 -6.73
CA GLY A 188 15.48 -21.01 -7.93
C GLY A 188 14.67 -20.66 -9.16
N GLU A 189 13.38 -21.03 -9.17
CA GLU A 189 12.47 -20.74 -10.29
C GLU A 189 12.44 -19.25 -10.63
N LEU A 190 12.35 -18.39 -9.61
CA LEU A 190 12.29 -16.93 -9.79
C LEU A 190 13.56 -16.35 -10.45
N LEU A 191 14.72 -16.93 -10.17
CA LEU A 191 15.99 -16.44 -10.70
C LEU A 191 16.34 -17.06 -12.06
N GLU A 192 16.00 -18.33 -12.28
CA GLU A 192 16.24 -19.07 -13.52
C GLU A 192 15.30 -18.65 -14.66
N HIS A 193 14.05 -18.30 -14.36
CA HIS A 193 13.14 -17.76 -15.36
C HIS A 193 13.42 -16.29 -15.70
N ASN A 194 12.83 -15.84 -16.80
CA ASN A 194 12.99 -14.48 -17.30
C ASN A 194 12.18 -13.45 -16.48
N LEU A 195 12.34 -12.16 -16.78
CA LEU A 195 11.64 -11.09 -16.06
C LEU A 195 10.13 -11.15 -16.30
N GLY A 196 9.72 -11.42 -17.54
CA GLY A 196 8.32 -11.52 -17.92
C GLY A 196 7.57 -12.61 -17.17
N TRP A 197 8.19 -13.78 -16.98
CA TRP A 197 7.63 -14.89 -16.21
C TRP A 197 7.35 -14.47 -14.76
N ALA A 198 8.34 -13.85 -14.10
CA ALA A 198 8.18 -13.36 -12.73
C ALA A 198 7.13 -12.24 -12.61
N ALA A 199 6.86 -11.51 -13.70
CA ALA A 199 5.85 -10.45 -13.75
C ALA A 199 4.41 -10.97 -13.96
N LEU A 200 4.25 -12.23 -14.36
CA LEU A 200 2.96 -12.89 -14.58
C LEU A 200 2.47 -13.72 -13.39
N LEU A 201 3.34 -13.97 -12.40
CA LEU A 201 2.96 -14.55 -11.11
C LEU A 201 1.95 -13.66 -10.37
#